data_AF-A0A034VPZ9-F1
#
_entry.id   AF-A0A034VPZ9-F1
#
_cell.length_a   1.000
_cell.length_b   1.000
_cell.length_c   1.000
_cell.angle_alpha   90.00
_cell.angle_beta   90.00
_cell.angle_gamma   90.00
#
_symmetry.space_group_name_H-M   'P 1'
#
loop_
_entity.id
_entity.type
_entity.pdbx_description
1 polymer ?
#
loop_
_entity_poly.entity_id
_entity_poly.type
_entity_poly.pdbx_seq_one_letter_code
_entity_poly.pdbx_strand_id
1 'polypeptide(L)'
;WYIVPVLNVDGFVYTHETDRMWRKTRQPVEGSSCIGADPNRNYNSHWLESGGASSNPCDETYGGPQPFSESEVKGLADYVTSIKERINIFIAFHSYSQVLLTPYGWTLDPPTNYADLISVAKAYSDAVLQLPYKTSYTYGATADVMYFASGSANDWAYSELDIPLSYTIEFRDTGRYGFILPPVQILPHCEDTLTGLLALVEKADELGYLQVKYT
;
A
#
# COMPACT_ATOMS: atom_id res chain seq x y z
N TRP A 1 17.27 0.76 -1.87
CA TRP A 1 16.08 -0.08 -1.77
C TRP A 1 16.07 -0.82 -0.44
N TYR A 2 14.96 -0.76 0.26
CA TYR A 2 14.66 -1.61 1.41
C TYR A 2 13.42 -2.41 1.01
N ILE A 3 13.51 -3.74 1.01
CA ILE A 3 12.45 -4.62 0.51
C ILE A 3 12.02 -5.55 1.64
N VAL A 4 10.73 -5.51 1.96
CA VAL A 4 10.08 -6.42 2.91
C VAL A 4 9.19 -7.38 2.10
N PRO A 5 9.61 -8.63 1.86
CA PRO A 5 8.89 -9.53 0.97
C PRO A 5 7.50 -9.93 1.50
N VAL A 6 7.40 -10.15 2.82
CA VAL A 6 6.16 -10.51 3.50
C VAL A 6 6.14 -9.80 4.85
N LEU A 7 5.20 -8.87 5.03
CA LEU A 7 5.02 -8.14 6.29
C LEU A 7 4.16 -8.95 7.27
N ASN A 8 2.98 -9.38 6.83
CA ASN A 8 2.05 -10.20 7.61
C ASN A 8 2.40 -11.69 7.45
N VAL A 9 3.45 -12.12 8.15
CA VAL A 9 3.98 -13.49 8.03
C VAL A 9 3.01 -14.54 8.56
N ASP A 10 2.32 -14.27 9.68
CA ASP A 10 1.38 -15.22 10.28
C ASP A 10 0.12 -15.37 9.41
N GLY A 11 -0.41 -14.25 8.89
CA GLY A 11 -1.51 -14.26 7.95
C GLY A 11 -1.13 -15.00 6.66
N PHE A 12 0.08 -14.79 6.14
CA PHE A 12 0.58 -15.51 4.96
C PHE A 12 0.59 -17.03 5.17
N VAL A 13 1.17 -17.51 6.29
CA VAL A 13 1.15 -18.96 6.63
C VAL A 13 -0.29 -19.46 6.76
N TYR A 14 -1.17 -18.70 7.41
CA TYR A 14 -2.57 -19.08 7.59
C TYR A 14 -3.32 -19.23 6.25
N THR A 15 -2.96 -18.46 5.22
CA THR A 15 -3.53 -18.63 3.87
C THR A 15 -3.10 -19.91 3.16
N HIS A 16 -1.97 -20.50 3.56
CA HIS A 16 -1.49 -21.77 3.02
C HIS A 16 -2.07 -22.97 3.77
N GLU A 17 -2.31 -22.83 5.07
CA GLU A 17 -2.64 -23.95 5.94
C GLU A 17 -4.12 -24.05 6.33
N THR A 18 -4.84 -22.92 6.37
CA THR A 18 -6.19 -22.89 6.96
C THR A 18 -7.21 -22.16 6.09
N ASP A 19 -7.03 -20.87 5.82
CA ASP A 19 -7.99 -20.05 5.08
C ASP A 19 -7.31 -19.21 4.02
N ARG A 20 -7.43 -19.66 2.77
CA ARG A 20 -6.80 -19.01 1.62
C ARG A 20 -7.22 -17.54 1.42
N MET A 21 -8.38 -17.13 1.94
CA MET A 21 -8.90 -15.77 1.79
C MET A 21 -8.60 -14.87 2.99
N TRP A 22 -7.85 -15.36 3.97
CA TRP A 22 -7.50 -14.57 5.15
C TRP A 22 -6.66 -13.33 4.78
N ARG A 23 -7.07 -12.18 5.30
CA ARG A 23 -6.44 -10.86 5.03
C ARG A 23 -5.65 -10.32 6.23
N LYS A 24 -6.24 -10.42 7.41
CA LYS A 24 -5.77 -9.74 8.64
C LYS A 24 -4.50 -10.37 9.20
N THR A 25 -3.91 -9.74 10.21
CA THR A 25 -2.90 -10.37 11.06
C THR A 25 -3.48 -11.57 11.83
N ARG A 26 -2.68 -12.20 12.71
CA ARG A 26 -3.13 -13.32 13.55
C ARG A 26 -3.09 -13.03 15.04
N GLN A 27 -2.90 -11.77 15.43
CA GLN A 27 -2.92 -11.36 16.83
C GLN A 27 -4.31 -11.59 17.47
N PRO A 28 -4.41 -12.29 18.61
CA PRO A 28 -5.67 -12.41 19.33
C PRO A 28 -6.21 -11.05 19.79
N VAL A 29 -7.53 -10.87 19.74
CA VAL A 29 -8.19 -9.64 20.20
C VAL A 29 -8.83 -9.89 21.57
N GLU A 30 -8.45 -9.11 22.57
CA GLU A 30 -8.98 -9.27 23.94
C GLU A 30 -10.51 -9.11 23.96
N GLY A 31 -11.20 -10.05 24.63
CA GLY A 31 -12.67 -10.02 24.75
C GLY A 31 -13.44 -10.39 23.48
N SER A 32 -12.78 -10.81 22.39
CA SER A 32 -13.41 -11.24 21.14
C SER A 32 -12.97 -12.65 20.73
N SER A 33 -13.84 -13.36 20.04
CA SER A 33 -13.49 -14.62 19.35
C SER A 33 -12.90 -14.39 17.95
N CYS A 34 -12.99 -13.16 17.43
CA CYS A 34 -12.41 -12.77 16.15
C CYS A 34 -10.91 -12.43 16.32
N ILE A 35 -10.13 -12.71 15.27
CA ILE A 35 -8.67 -12.68 15.33
C ILE A 35 -8.15 -11.68 14.30
N GLY A 36 -7.09 -10.95 14.68
CA GLY A 36 -6.33 -10.06 13.81
C GLY A 36 -7.00 -8.74 13.50
N ALA A 37 -6.17 -7.75 13.19
CA ALA A 37 -6.54 -6.46 12.62
C ALA A 37 -6.07 -6.37 11.16
N ASP A 38 -6.70 -5.48 10.38
CA ASP A 38 -6.22 -5.12 9.05
C ASP A 38 -4.91 -4.31 9.20
N PRO A 39 -3.77 -4.85 8.76
CA PRO A 39 -2.50 -4.15 8.91
C PRO A 39 -2.46 -2.83 8.15
N ASN A 40 -3.28 -2.64 7.11
CA ASN A 40 -3.39 -1.39 6.36
C ASN A 40 -4.53 -0.47 6.86
N ARG A 41 -5.00 -0.69 8.10
CA ARG A 41 -5.85 0.23 8.88
C ARG A 41 -5.27 0.53 10.27
N ASN A 42 -4.05 0.07 10.54
CA ASN A 42 -3.45 0.05 11.87
C ASN A 42 -2.38 1.15 12.06
N TYR A 43 -2.12 2.01 11.07
CA TYR A 43 -1.15 3.09 11.22
C TYR A 43 -1.78 4.31 11.92
N ASN A 44 -0.96 5.08 12.65
CA ASN A 44 -1.40 6.33 13.28
C ASN A 44 -1.45 7.49 12.29
N SER A 45 -2.37 7.44 11.33
CA SER A 45 -2.64 8.51 10.37
C SER A 45 -4.15 8.56 10.13
N HIS A 46 -4.81 9.55 10.74
CA HIS A 46 -6.27 9.71 10.69
C HIS A 46 -7.04 8.43 11.05
N TRP A 47 -6.56 7.71 12.07
CA TRP A 47 -7.02 6.36 12.41
C TRP A 47 -8.51 6.31 12.77
N LEU A 48 -9.25 5.39 12.14
CA LEU A 48 -10.72 5.25 12.23
C LEU A 48 -11.53 6.46 11.76
N GLU A 49 -10.91 7.47 11.15
CA GLU A 49 -11.63 8.61 10.58
C GLU A 49 -12.35 8.24 9.27
N SER A 50 -13.33 9.07 8.91
CA SER A 50 -14.07 9.03 7.64
C SER A 50 -14.75 7.69 7.30
N GLY A 51 -14.95 6.82 8.29
CA GLY A 51 -15.46 5.46 8.05
C GLY A 51 -14.50 4.58 7.24
N GLY A 52 -13.22 4.96 7.13
CA GLY A 52 -12.23 4.24 6.34
C GLY A 52 -11.70 2.96 6.99
N ALA A 53 -12.06 2.71 8.25
CA ALA A 53 -11.69 1.54 9.04
C ALA A 53 -12.81 1.21 10.04
N SER A 54 -12.86 -0.02 10.53
CA SER A 54 -13.82 -0.46 11.53
C SER A 54 -13.19 -0.59 12.92
N SER A 55 -13.98 -0.34 13.96
CA SER A 55 -13.64 -0.67 15.35
C SER A 55 -14.17 -2.04 15.80
N ASN A 56 -14.94 -2.74 14.96
CA ASN A 56 -15.46 -4.08 15.24
C ASN A 56 -14.38 -5.14 14.95
N PRO A 57 -13.93 -5.94 15.94
CA PRO A 57 -12.90 -6.97 15.76
C PRO A 57 -13.20 -8.02 14.69
N CYS A 58 -14.48 -8.22 14.35
CA CYS A 58 -14.89 -9.21 13.36
C CYS A 58 -14.95 -8.67 11.93
N ASP A 59 -14.77 -7.36 11.72
CA ASP A 59 -14.75 -6.79 10.38
C ASP A 59 -13.37 -7.01 9.73
N GLU A 60 -13.38 -7.16 8.40
CA GLU A 60 -12.16 -7.31 7.59
C GLU A 60 -11.29 -6.05 7.59
N THR A 61 -11.88 -4.89 7.89
CA THR A 61 -11.20 -3.59 7.98
C THR A 61 -11.00 -3.15 9.44
N TYR A 62 -11.03 -4.08 10.40
CA TYR A 62 -10.78 -3.78 11.81
C TYR A 62 -9.42 -3.11 11.99
N GLY A 63 -9.38 -1.88 12.49
CA GLY A 63 -8.17 -1.08 12.66
C GLY A 63 -7.29 -1.47 13.84
N GLY A 64 -7.69 -2.47 14.64
CA GLY A 64 -7.03 -2.84 15.89
C GLY A 64 -7.60 -2.11 17.12
N PRO A 65 -7.12 -2.42 18.33
CA PRO A 65 -7.55 -1.71 19.56
C PRO A 65 -6.97 -0.29 19.67
N GLN A 66 -5.86 -0.01 18.98
CA GLN A 66 -5.19 1.29 18.90
C GLN A 66 -4.23 1.30 17.70
N PRO A 67 -3.75 2.47 17.23
CA PRO A 67 -2.71 2.51 16.21
C PRO A 67 -1.44 1.75 16.63
N PHE A 68 -0.80 1.08 15.68
CA PHE A 68 0.40 0.25 15.85
C PHE A 68 0.24 -0.87 16.89
N SER A 69 -0.97 -1.38 17.05
CA SER A 69 -1.24 -2.52 17.94
C SER A 69 -0.73 -3.85 17.38
N GLU A 70 -0.61 -3.97 16.06
CA GLU A 70 -0.08 -5.18 15.44
C GLU A 70 1.45 -5.14 15.41
N SER A 71 2.07 -6.22 15.88
CA SER A 71 3.53 -6.30 16.03
C SER A 71 4.30 -6.09 14.72
N GLU A 72 3.73 -6.55 13.61
CA GLU A 72 4.26 -6.46 12.25
C GLU A 72 4.24 -5.01 11.78
N VAL A 73 3.11 -4.32 11.98
CA VAL A 73 2.92 -2.91 11.62
C VAL A 73 3.82 -2.03 12.48
N LYS A 74 3.86 -2.28 13.79
CA LYS A 74 4.74 -1.57 14.72
C LYS A 74 6.21 -1.73 14.36
N GLY A 75 6.66 -2.95 14.09
CA GLY A 75 8.05 -3.24 13.72
C GLY A 75 8.46 -2.52 12.43
N LEU A 76 7.59 -2.52 11.42
CA LEU A 76 7.83 -1.78 10.18
C LEU A 76 7.84 -0.26 10.42
N ALA A 77 6.88 0.25 11.19
CA ALA A 77 6.77 1.69 11.47
C ALA A 77 8.00 2.21 12.24
N ASP A 78 8.43 1.49 13.27
CA ASP A 78 9.63 1.82 14.05
C ASP A 78 10.89 1.83 13.15
N TYR A 79 11.05 0.82 12.29
CA TYR A 79 12.18 0.73 11.37
C TYR A 79 12.18 1.88 10.34
N VAL A 80 11.08 2.08 9.62
CA VAL A 80 10.96 3.11 8.58
C VAL A 80 11.17 4.50 9.18
N THR A 81 10.61 4.76 10.38
CA THR A 81 10.84 6.03 11.11
C THR A 81 12.33 6.23 11.40
N SER A 82 13.04 5.19 11.82
CA SER A 82 14.48 5.27 12.15
C SER A 82 15.37 5.60 10.95
N ILE A 83 14.88 5.35 9.73
CA ILE A 83 15.62 5.60 8.47
C ILE A 83 14.90 6.57 7.54
N LYS A 84 13.92 7.34 8.02
CA LYS A 84 13.06 8.18 7.15
C LYS A 84 13.84 9.18 6.29
N GLU A 85 14.94 9.70 6.82
CA GLU A 85 15.86 10.61 6.09
C GLU A 85 16.59 9.93 4.94
N ARG A 86 16.52 8.60 4.80
CA ARG A 86 17.09 7.82 3.70
C ARG A 86 16.05 7.33 2.72
N ILE A 87 14.78 7.72 2.92
CA ILE A 87 13.64 7.28 2.10
C ILE A 87 13.10 8.48 1.32
N ASN A 88 13.14 8.35 0.00
CA ASN A 88 12.55 9.31 -0.94
C ASN A 88 11.19 8.84 -1.46
N ILE A 89 11.00 7.51 -1.57
CA ILE A 89 9.78 6.89 -2.08
C ILE A 89 9.38 5.75 -1.15
N PHE A 90 8.11 5.73 -0.73
CA PHE A 90 7.48 4.63 -0.01
C PHE A 90 6.44 3.94 -0.90
N ILE A 91 6.48 2.62 -0.99
CA ILE A 91 5.54 1.84 -1.81
C ILE A 91 5.02 0.65 -1.03
N ALA A 92 3.70 0.57 -0.85
CA ALA A 92 3.01 -0.60 -0.36
C ALA A 92 2.44 -1.41 -1.54
N PHE A 93 2.81 -2.69 -1.64
CA PHE A 93 2.33 -3.56 -2.71
C PHE A 93 1.11 -4.38 -2.26
N HIS A 94 0.05 -4.31 -3.05
CA HIS A 94 -1.22 -4.97 -2.83
C HIS A 94 -1.73 -5.62 -4.12
N SER A 95 -2.84 -6.33 -4.01
CA SER A 95 -3.65 -6.77 -5.15
C SER A 95 -5.10 -6.81 -4.67
N TYR A 96 -6.10 -6.72 -5.52
CA TYR A 96 -6.06 -6.56 -6.97
C TYR A 96 -6.77 -5.25 -7.33
N SER A 97 -6.63 -4.79 -8.58
CA SER A 97 -7.53 -3.86 -9.31
C SER A 97 -6.79 -3.13 -10.43
N GLN A 98 -5.46 -3.26 -10.52
CA GLN A 98 -4.60 -2.49 -11.44
C GLN A 98 -4.72 -0.98 -11.20
N VAL A 99 -4.40 -0.52 -9.99
CA VAL A 99 -4.48 0.89 -9.60
C VAL A 99 -3.23 1.34 -8.86
N LEU A 100 -2.73 2.54 -9.15
CA LEU A 100 -1.73 3.24 -8.33
C LEU A 100 -2.43 4.31 -7.49
N LEU A 101 -2.47 4.08 -6.19
CA LEU A 101 -3.14 4.92 -5.22
C LEU A 101 -2.14 5.86 -4.57
N THR A 102 -2.43 7.16 -4.62
CA THR A 102 -1.71 8.19 -3.89
C THR A 102 -2.45 8.50 -2.58
N PRO A 103 -1.80 9.21 -1.64
CA PRO A 103 -2.52 9.90 -0.59
C PRO A 103 -3.54 10.90 -1.18
N TYR A 104 -4.65 11.20 -0.49
CA TYR A 104 -5.07 10.58 0.77
C TYR A 104 -6.15 9.52 0.55
N GLY A 105 -6.24 8.58 1.50
CA GLY A 105 -7.37 7.67 1.68
C GLY A 105 -8.38 8.19 2.69
N TRP A 106 -7.99 9.00 3.67
CA TRP A 106 -8.90 9.43 4.74
C TRP A 106 -9.73 10.68 4.36
N THR A 107 -9.33 11.44 3.35
CA THR A 107 -10.00 12.68 2.88
C THR A 107 -10.02 12.78 1.35
N LEU A 108 -10.94 13.59 0.81
CA LEU A 108 -10.96 13.98 -0.60
C LEU A 108 -10.06 15.20 -0.91
N ASP A 109 -9.53 15.85 0.13
CA ASP A 109 -8.58 16.94 -0.07
C ASP A 109 -7.28 16.40 -0.68
N PRO A 110 -6.71 17.07 -1.69
CA PRO A 110 -5.49 16.60 -2.32
C PRO A 110 -4.25 16.91 -1.45
N PRO A 111 -3.20 16.08 -1.51
CA PRO A 111 -1.89 16.44 -0.96
C PRO A 111 -1.29 17.66 -1.68
N THR A 112 -0.39 18.37 -1.01
CA THR A 112 0.21 19.62 -1.53
C THR A 112 0.99 19.41 -2.84
N ASN A 113 1.64 18.27 -3.02
CA ASN A 113 2.37 17.90 -4.23
C ASN A 113 1.58 16.93 -5.14
N TYR A 114 0.25 16.93 -5.08
CA TYR A 114 -0.59 15.98 -5.83
C TYR A 114 -0.28 15.92 -7.33
N ALA A 115 0.00 17.06 -7.97
CA ALA A 115 0.36 17.10 -9.39
C ALA A 115 1.60 16.24 -9.72
N ASP A 116 2.61 16.23 -8.84
CA ASP A 116 3.82 15.44 -9.01
C ASP A 116 3.54 13.96 -8.75
N LEU A 117 2.77 13.65 -7.69
CA LEU A 117 2.35 12.28 -7.38
C LEU A 117 1.64 11.63 -8.58
N ILE A 118 0.74 12.38 -9.23
CA ILE A 118 0.02 11.96 -10.43
C ILE A 118 0.93 11.84 -11.64
N SER A 119 1.89 12.76 -11.83
CA SER A 119 2.86 12.68 -12.94
C SER A 119 3.69 11.40 -12.87
N VAL A 120 4.15 11.06 -11.66
CA VAL A 120 4.93 9.85 -11.37
C VAL A 120 4.08 8.57 -11.54
N ALA A 121 2.84 8.56 -11.04
CA ALA A 121 1.93 7.43 -11.23
C ALA A 121 1.54 7.23 -12.70
N LYS A 122 1.39 8.32 -13.47
CA LYS A 122 1.17 8.27 -14.91
C LYS A 122 2.36 7.64 -15.64
N ALA A 123 3.59 8.01 -15.28
CA ALA A 123 4.79 7.43 -15.90
C ALA A 123 4.85 5.91 -15.72
N TYR A 124 4.51 5.41 -14.52
CA TYR A 124 4.33 3.97 -14.27
C TYR A 124 3.29 3.37 -15.23
N SER A 125 2.08 3.93 -15.27
CA SER A 125 0.97 3.39 -16.05
C SER A 125 1.28 3.37 -17.56
N ASP A 126 1.80 4.47 -18.09
CA ASP A 126 2.17 4.59 -19.50
C ASP A 126 3.22 3.55 -19.90
N ALA A 127 4.24 3.34 -19.06
CA ALA A 127 5.32 2.39 -19.33
C ALA A 127 4.81 0.94 -19.35
N VAL A 128 3.98 0.56 -18.38
CA VAL A 128 3.36 -0.78 -18.34
C VAL A 128 2.44 -1.01 -19.54
N LEU A 129 1.67 0.02 -19.95
CA LEU A 129 0.80 -0.05 -21.11
C LEU A 129 1.57 -0.29 -22.43
N GLN A 130 2.87 0.01 -22.49
CA GLN A 130 3.68 -0.28 -23.68
C GLN A 130 4.05 -1.76 -23.82
N LEU A 131 4.08 -2.53 -22.73
CA LEU A 131 4.41 -3.95 -22.76
C LEU A 131 3.43 -4.76 -23.64
N PRO A 132 3.83 -5.96 -24.13
CA PRO A 132 2.98 -6.79 -24.98
C PRO A 132 1.63 -7.15 -24.37
N TYR A 133 1.53 -7.20 -23.04
CA TYR A 133 0.31 -7.55 -22.32
C TYR A 133 -0.75 -6.44 -22.29
N LYS A 134 -0.35 -5.18 -22.57
CA LYS A 134 -1.23 -4.00 -22.54
C LYS A 134 -2.01 -3.85 -21.23
N THR A 135 -1.38 -4.19 -20.12
CA THR A 135 -1.98 -4.00 -18.78
C THR A 135 -2.15 -2.51 -18.52
N SER A 136 -3.38 -2.10 -18.25
CA SER A 136 -3.72 -0.71 -17.98
C SER A 136 -3.85 -0.50 -16.47
N TYR A 137 -3.15 0.49 -15.93
CA TYR A 137 -3.30 0.91 -14.53
C TYR A 137 -4.00 2.26 -14.46
N THR A 138 -5.06 2.36 -13.66
CA THR A 138 -5.59 3.68 -13.27
C THR A 138 -4.77 4.23 -12.11
N TYR A 139 -4.92 5.52 -11.82
CA TYR A 139 -4.18 6.16 -10.72
C TYR A 139 -4.91 7.39 -10.18
N GLY A 140 -4.69 7.69 -8.91
CA GLY A 140 -5.24 8.88 -8.24
C GLY A 140 -5.25 8.75 -6.72
N ALA A 141 -5.81 9.76 -6.05
CA ALA A 141 -5.99 9.72 -4.60
C ALA A 141 -6.85 8.51 -4.20
N THR A 142 -6.46 7.84 -3.11
CA THR A 142 -7.11 6.61 -2.65
C THR A 142 -8.61 6.80 -2.41
N ALA A 143 -9.00 7.89 -1.75
CA ALA A 143 -10.40 8.19 -1.46
C ALA A 143 -11.25 8.48 -2.72
N ASP A 144 -10.63 9.05 -3.75
CA ASP A 144 -11.32 9.46 -5.00
C ASP A 144 -11.47 8.28 -5.98
N VAL A 145 -10.41 7.50 -6.17
CA VAL A 145 -10.37 6.41 -7.17
C VAL A 145 -10.94 5.10 -6.62
N MET A 146 -10.95 4.91 -5.30
CA MET A 146 -11.49 3.71 -4.66
C MET A 146 -12.56 4.06 -3.62
N TYR A 147 -12.12 4.24 -2.38
CA TYR A 147 -12.99 4.41 -1.21
C TYR A 147 -12.17 5.00 -0.07
N PHE A 148 -12.87 5.55 0.94
CA PHE A 148 -12.20 6.03 2.15
C PHE A 148 -11.44 4.92 2.86
N ALA A 149 -10.18 5.17 3.17
CA ALA A 149 -9.29 4.29 3.91
C ALA A 149 -8.47 5.12 4.90
N SER A 150 -8.65 4.86 6.20
CA SER A 150 -7.90 5.52 7.27
C SER A 150 -6.87 4.58 7.89
N GLY A 151 -5.82 5.14 8.49
CA GLY A 151 -4.75 4.34 9.10
C GLY A 151 -3.98 3.47 8.09
N SER A 152 -3.87 3.91 6.84
CA SER A 152 -3.11 3.23 5.80
C SER A 152 -1.62 3.57 5.83
N ALA A 153 -0.79 2.65 5.33
CA ALA A 153 0.66 2.80 5.31
C ALA A 153 1.12 3.98 4.45
N ASN A 154 0.49 4.18 3.28
CA ASN A 154 0.88 5.23 2.34
C ASN A 154 0.58 6.63 2.87
N ASP A 155 -0.59 6.82 3.50
CA ASP A 155 -0.96 8.11 4.12
C ASP A 155 -0.04 8.40 5.31
N TRP A 156 0.23 7.39 6.16
CA TRP A 156 1.16 7.54 7.28
C TRP A 156 2.58 7.92 6.82
N ALA A 157 3.11 7.23 5.82
CA ALA A 157 4.44 7.53 5.28
C ALA A 157 4.52 8.95 4.70
N TYR A 158 3.44 9.43 4.07
CA TYR A 158 3.36 10.78 3.52
C TYR A 158 3.22 11.84 4.62
N SER A 159 2.20 11.71 5.47
CA SER A 159 1.81 12.74 6.45
C SER A 159 2.74 12.79 7.67
N GLU A 160 3.12 11.64 8.20
CA GLU A 160 3.79 11.56 9.51
C GLU A 160 5.32 11.46 9.39
N LEU A 161 5.81 11.02 8.22
CA LEU A 161 7.24 10.84 7.96
C LEU A 161 7.81 11.79 6.90
N ASP A 162 6.99 12.65 6.29
CA ASP A 162 7.39 13.58 5.23
C ASP A 162 8.07 12.88 4.03
N ILE A 163 7.66 11.65 3.72
CA ILE A 163 8.14 10.95 2.52
C ILE A 163 7.32 11.47 1.33
N PRO A 164 7.92 12.23 0.40
CA PRO A 164 7.17 13.05 -0.54
C PRO A 164 6.44 12.25 -1.62
N LEU A 165 6.93 11.04 -1.91
CA LEU A 165 6.34 10.13 -2.89
C LEU A 165 5.92 8.85 -2.18
N SER A 166 4.62 8.69 -1.95
CA SER A 166 4.06 7.54 -1.25
C SER A 166 2.95 6.92 -2.09
N TYR A 167 2.96 5.60 -2.26
CA TYR A 167 2.01 4.90 -3.10
C TYR A 167 1.54 3.59 -2.49
N THR A 168 0.30 3.22 -2.77
CA THR A 168 -0.14 1.83 -2.75
C THR A 168 -0.34 1.36 -4.20
N ILE A 169 0.24 0.23 -4.59
CA ILE A 169 0.01 -0.34 -5.92
C ILE A 169 -0.86 -1.58 -5.78
N GLU A 170 -2.05 -1.53 -6.36
CA GLU A 170 -2.96 -2.67 -6.50
C GLU A 170 -2.65 -3.39 -7.81
N PHE A 171 -2.07 -4.57 -7.72
CA PHE A 171 -1.62 -5.37 -8.86
C PHE A 171 -2.77 -6.01 -9.67
N ARG A 172 -2.40 -6.82 -10.67
CA ARG A 172 -3.33 -7.61 -11.49
C ARG A 172 -4.22 -8.51 -10.61
N ASP A 173 -5.42 -8.89 -11.05
CA ASP A 173 -6.13 -8.41 -12.24
C ASP A 173 -7.21 -7.38 -11.86
N THR A 174 -8.26 -7.24 -12.67
CA THR A 174 -9.39 -6.35 -12.40
C THR A 174 -10.62 -7.09 -11.83
N GLY A 175 -10.43 -8.30 -11.28
CA GLY A 175 -11.44 -9.05 -10.55
C GLY A 175 -11.91 -10.36 -11.21
N ARG A 176 -11.34 -10.76 -12.36
CA ARG A 176 -11.65 -12.08 -12.95
C ARG A 176 -11.15 -13.22 -12.05
N TYR A 177 -9.93 -13.08 -11.54
CA TYR A 177 -9.30 -14.01 -10.62
C TYR A 177 -9.09 -13.39 -9.24
N GLY A 178 -8.93 -12.06 -9.16
CA GLY A 178 -8.64 -11.36 -7.92
C GLY A 178 -7.43 -11.97 -7.21
N PHE A 179 -7.61 -12.36 -5.94
CA PHE A 179 -6.55 -12.92 -5.09
C PHE A 179 -6.04 -14.32 -5.50
N ILE A 180 -6.75 -15.02 -6.41
CA ILE A 180 -6.37 -16.35 -6.92
C ILE A 180 -5.86 -16.25 -8.37
N LEU A 181 -5.02 -15.24 -8.63
CA LEU A 181 -4.42 -15.04 -9.94
C LEU A 181 -3.59 -16.28 -10.35
N PRO A 182 -3.81 -16.85 -11.56
CA PRO A 182 -3.13 -18.07 -11.98
C PRO A 182 -1.61 -17.91 -11.98
N PRO A 183 -0.82 -18.93 -11.56
CA PRO A 183 0.64 -18.83 -11.50
C PRO A 183 1.33 -18.44 -12.83
N VAL A 184 0.71 -18.75 -13.97
CA VAL A 184 1.20 -18.33 -15.30
C VAL A 184 1.25 -16.81 -15.47
N GLN A 185 0.53 -16.05 -14.65
CA GLN A 185 0.54 -14.58 -14.63
C GLN A 185 1.67 -14.00 -13.76
N ILE A 186 2.39 -14.81 -12.97
CA ILE A 186 3.43 -14.29 -12.06
C ILE A 186 4.53 -13.57 -12.85
N LEU A 187 5.11 -14.20 -13.87
CA LEU A 187 6.19 -13.57 -14.66
C LEU A 187 5.70 -12.34 -15.45
N PRO A 188 4.56 -12.39 -16.19
CA PRO A 188 3.99 -11.19 -16.80
C PRO A 188 3.74 -10.05 -15.81
N HIS A 189 3.29 -10.37 -14.59
CA HIS A 189 3.07 -9.40 -13.55
C HIS A 189 4.39 -8.79 -13.03
N CYS A 190 5.44 -9.61 -12.84
CA CYS A 190 6.77 -9.11 -12.47
C CYS A 190 7.36 -8.18 -13.54
N GLU A 191 7.14 -8.46 -14.83
CA GLU A 191 7.55 -7.61 -15.94
C GLU A 191 6.84 -6.24 -15.91
N ASP A 192 5.52 -6.23 -15.68
CA ASP A 192 4.78 -4.98 -15.46
C ASP A 192 5.38 -4.20 -14.28
N THR A 193 5.51 -4.84 -13.12
CA THR A 193 5.96 -4.18 -11.89
C THR A 193 7.36 -3.60 -12.05
N LEU A 194 8.31 -4.35 -12.61
CA LEU A 194 9.67 -3.85 -12.81
C LEU A 194 9.70 -2.68 -13.81
N THR A 195 8.99 -2.80 -14.94
CA THR A 195 8.94 -1.75 -15.97
C THR A 195 8.32 -0.47 -15.42
N GLY A 196 7.19 -0.59 -14.70
CA GLY A 196 6.53 0.54 -14.08
C GLY A 196 7.37 1.19 -12.99
N LEU A 197 8.03 0.41 -12.12
CA LEU A 197 8.90 0.93 -11.07
C LEU A 197 10.11 1.70 -11.63
N LEU A 198 10.70 1.23 -12.73
CA LEU A 198 11.80 1.96 -13.38
C LEU A 198 11.33 3.33 -13.89
N ALA A 199 10.20 3.38 -14.59
CA ALA A 199 9.63 4.64 -15.08
C ALA A 199 9.19 5.58 -13.95
N LEU A 200 8.65 5.03 -12.87
CA LEU A 200 8.29 5.77 -11.65
C LEU A 200 9.51 6.44 -11.05
N VAL A 201 10.60 5.69 -10.87
CA VAL A 201 11.86 6.18 -10.30
C VAL A 201 12.52 7.21 -11.22
N GLU A 202 12.57 6.97 -12.52
CA GLU A 202 13.08 7.95 -13.50
C GLU A 202 12.28 9.25 -13.42
N LYS A 203 10.95 9.18 -13.37
CA LYS A 203 10.11 10.37 -13.27
C LYS A 203 10.30 11.11 -11.94
N ALA A 204 10.49 10.38 -10.85
CA ALA A 204 10.79 10.96 -9.56
C ALA A 204 12.14 11.70 -9.55
N ASP A 205 13.15 11.18 -10.24
CA ASP A 205 14.47 11.82 -10.38
C ASP A 205 14.37 13.13 -11.17
N GLU A 206 13.67 13.12 -12.32
CA GLU A 206 13.41 14.31 -13.14
C GLU A 206 12.78 15.45 -12.35
N LEU A 207 11.88 15.12 -11.43
CA LEU A 207 11.18 16.08 -10.56
C LEU A 207 12.01 16.48 -9.32
N GLY A 208 13.21 15.93 -9.16
CA GLY A 208 14.13 16.28 -8.07
C GLY A 208 13.86 15.56 -6.75
N TYR A 209 13.04 14.50 -6.73
CA TYR A 209 12.70 13.79 -5.49
C TYR A 209 13.77 12.79 -5.03
N LEU A 210 14.71 12.40 -5.87
CA LEU A 210 15.76 11.41 -5.55
C LEU A 210 17.08 12.02 -5.06
N GLN A 211 17.11 13.33 -4.78
CA GLN A 211 18.29 13.95 -4.21
C GLN A 211 18.64 13.31 -2.85
N VAL A 212 19.93 13.11 -2.61
CA VAL A 212 20.41 12.52 -1.35
C VAL A 212 20.11 13.50 -0.22
N LYS A 213 19.27 13.07 0.73
CA LYS A 213 18.85 13.86 1.89
C LYS A 213 19.92 14.01 2.98
N TYR A 214 21.07 13.37 2.83
CA TYR A 214 22.18 13.35 3.81
C TYR A 214 23.54 13.47 3.11
N THR A 215 24.50 14.08 3.80
CA THR A 215 25.93 14.09 3.42
C THR A 215 26.73 13.19 4.34
#